data_AF-A0A643LIN6-F1
#
_entry.id   AF-A0A643LIN6-F1
#
_cell.length_a   1.000
_cell.length_b   1.000
_cell.length_c   1.000
_cell.angle_alpha   90.00
_cell.angle_beta   90.00
_cell.angle_gamma   90.00
#
_symmetry.space_group_name_H-M   'P 1'
#
loop_
_entity.id
_entity.type
_entity.pdbx_description
1 polymer ?
#
loop_
_entity_poly.entity_id
_entity_poly.type
_entity_poly.pdbx_seq_one_letter_code
_entity_poly.pdbx_strand_id
1 'polypeptide(L)'
;EGYTMIEIRQGMATLSGPTKDFREQVYLKKVIHNNNPVLNWATSNAITKQDANENIMLDKSKATERIDPIAAVINSHVRCMLNSGEVDLNSYILSQDFSF
;
A
#
# COMPACT_ATOMS: atom_id res chain seq x y z
N GLU A 1 0.34 -5.31 25.69
CA GLU A 1 1.46 -4.50 25.15
C GLU A 1 0.98 -3.68 23.96
N GLY A 2 1.63 -2.55 23.67
CA GLY A 2 1.27 -1.69 22.54
C GLY A 2 2.06 -2.05 21.28
N TYR A 3 1.58 -1.61 20.11
CA TYR A 3 2.30 -1.77 18.84
C TYR A 3 3.26 -0.60 18.62
N THR A 4 4.43 -0.88 18.04
CA THR A 4 5.32 0.17 17.53
C THR A 4 4.68 0.83 16.30
N MET A 5 4.14 2.02 16.50
CA MET A 5 3.55 2.81 15.42
C MET A 5 4.65 3.50 14.61
N ILE A 6 4.48 3.53 13.28
CA ILE A 6 5.41 4.18 12.39
C ILE A 6 4.65 5.25 11.60
N GLU A 7 5.14 6.48 11.69
CA GLU A 7 4.51 7.62 11.03
C GLU A 7 4.68 7.55 9.52
N ILE A 8 3.58 7.71 8.79
CA ILE A 8 3.55 7.87 7.33
C ILE A 8 3.10 9.30 7.01
N ARG A 9 4.06 10.15 6.64
CA ARG A 9 3.77 11.54 6.25
C ARG A 9 2.85 11.56 5.03
N GLN A 10 1.79 12.36 5.13
CA GLN A 10 0.83 12.55 4.03
C GLN A 10 1.37 13.60 3.05
N GLY A 11 1.70 13.19 1.82
CA GLY A 11 2.14 14.10 0.75
C GLY A 11 2.93 13.42 -0.35
N MET A 12 3.21 14.17 -1.43
CA MET A 12 3.90 13.67 -2.64
C MET A 12 5.26 13.03 -2.34
N ALA A 13 6.04 13.64 -1.44
CA ALA A 13 7.37 13.15 -1.08
C ALA A 13 7.37 11.70 -0.54
N THR A 14 6.30 11.30 0.13
CA THR A 14 6.19 9.97 0.76
C THR A 14 5.32 9.01 -0.05
N LEU A 15 4.21 9.51 -0.62
CA LEU A 15 3.21 8.66 -1.26
C LEU A 15 3.45 8.46 -2.76
N SER A 16 4.34 9.24 -3.40
CA SER A 16 4.61 9.11 -4.84
C SER A 16 5.22 7.77 -5.23
N GLY A 17 6.33 7.41 -4.59
CA GLY A 17 7.00 6.12 -4.83
C GLY A 17 6.05 4.92 -4.68
N PRO A 18 5.36 4.79 -3.53
CA PRO A 18 4.43 3.69 -3.29
C PRO A 18 3.25 3.67 -4.26
N THR A 19 2.71 4.82 -4.64
CA THR A 19 1.62 4.88 -5.63
C THR A 19 2.08 4.40 -7.00
N LYS A 20 3.30 4.79 -7.43
CA LYS A 20 3.89 4.35 -8.70
C LYS A 20 4.19 2.85 -8.69
N ASP A 21 4.87 2.37 -7.65
CA ASP A 21 5.24 0.95 -7.54
C ASP A 21 3.99 0.06 -7.44
N PHE A 22 3.01 0.39 -6.58
CA PHE A 22 1.78 -0.39 -6.50
C PHE A 22 1.09 -0.52 -7.86
N ARG A 23 1.00 0.57 -8.63
CA ARG A 23 0.43 0.56 -9.98
C ARG A 23 1.23 -0.34 -10.94
N GLU A 24 2.55 -0.31 -10.86
CA GLU A 24 3.41 -1.20 -11.62
C GLU A 24 3.19 -2.67 -11.24
N GLN A 25 3.13 -3.00 -9.94
CA GLN A 25 2.84 -4.36 -9.47
C GLN A 25 1.47 -4.87 -9.95
N VAL A 26 0.45 -3.98 -10.01
CA VAL A 26 -0.86 -4.32 -10.59
C VAL A 26 -0.72 -4.65 -12.09
N TYR A 27 0.02 -3.83 -12.86
CA TYR A 27 0.23 -4.10 -14.29
C TYR A 27 1.03 -5.39 -14.54
N LEU A 28 1.98 -5.70 -13.67
CA LEU A 28 2.73 -6.94 -13.68
C LEU A 28 1.93 -8.15 -13.16
N LYS A 29 0.65 -7.97 -12.77
CA LYS A 29 -0.23 -9.01 -12.20
C LYS A 29 0.34 -9.66 -10.93
N LYS A 30 1.11 -8.89 -10.14
CA LYS A 30 1.72 -9.35 -8.87
C LYS A 30 0.87 -9.03 -7.64
N VAL A 31 -0.21 -8.26 -7.81
CA VAL A 31 -1.14 -7.90 -6.72
C VAL A 31 -2.30 -8.89 -6.69
N ILE A 32 -2.47 -9.57 -5.54
CA ILE A 32 -3.61 -10.45 -5.27
C ILE A 32 -4.55 -9.72 -4.31
N HIS A 33 -5.75 -9.39 -4.78
CA HIS A 33 -6.78 -8.66 -4.00
C HIS A 33 -8.09 -9.45 -3.83
N ASN A 34 -8.09 -10.73 -4.27
CA ASN A 34 -9.20 -11.69 -4.12
C ASN A 34 -10.58 -11.19 -4.55
N ASN A 35 -10.63 -10.33 -5.57
CA ASN A 35 -11.88 -9.71 -6.04
C ASN A 35 -12.70 -9.08 -4.90
N ASN A 36 -12.03 -8.48 -3.90
CA ASN A 36 -12.71 -7.86 -2.78
C ASN A 36 -13.60 -6.70 -3.29
N PRO A 37 -14.92 -6.76 -3.09
CA PRO A 37 -15.84 -5.79 -3.71
C PRO A 37 -15.64 -4.36 -3.21
N VAL A 38 -15.25 -4.21 -1.94
CA VAL A 38 -15.01 -2.89 -1.32
C VAL A 38 -13.73 -2.27 -1.88
N LEU A 39 -12.66 -3.06 -2.01
CA LEU A 39 -11.42 -2.59 -2.60
C LEU A 39 -11.61 -2.28 -4.09
N ASN A 40 -12.32 -3.13 -4.83
CA ASN A 40 -12.62 -2.90 -6.25
C ASN A 40 -13.36 -1.57 -6.47
N TRP A 41 -14.40 -1.32 -5.67
CA TRP A 41 -15.16 -0.07 -5.73
C TRP A 41 -14.29 1.13 -5.36
N ALA A 42 -13.52 1.05 -4.27
CA ALA A 42 -12.62 2.13 -3.88
C ALA A 42 -11.56 2.42 -4.95
N THR A 43 -11.02 1.38 -5.61
CA THR A 43 -10.07 1.51 -6.71
C THR A 43 -10.72 2.12 -7.94
N SER A 44 -11.97 1.78 -8.28
CA SER A 44 -12.67 2.41 -9.42
C SER A 44 -12.96 3.91 -9.21
N ASN A 45 -13.04 4.35 -7.95
CA ASN A 45 -13.25 5.74 -7.58
C ASN A 45 -11.95 6.55 -7.46
N ALA A 46 -10.80 5.88 -7.47
CA ALA A 46 -9.51 6.49 -7.18
C ALA A 46 -9.00 7.33 -8.35
N ILE A 47 -8.69 8.60 -8.07
CA ILE A 47 -8.07 9.52 -9.02
C ILE A 47 -6.70 9.90 -8.50
N THR A 48 -5.71 10.01 -9.39
CA THR A 48 -4.38 10.53 -9.04
C THR A 48 -4.24 11.99 -9.43
N LYS A 49 -3.60 12.78 -8.57
CA LYS A 49 -3.04 14.08 -8.97
C LYS A 49 -1.57 13.95 -9.28
N GLN A 50 -1.09 14.75 -10.22
CA GLN A 50 0.30 14.79 -10.67
C GLN A 50 0.90 16.18 -10.42
N ASP A 51 2.16 16.24 -10.01
CA ASP A 51 2.91 17.50 -9.89
C ASP A 51 3.81 17.75 -11.11
N ALA A 52 4.53 18.88 -11.12
CA ALA A 52 5.43 19.26 -12.21
C ALA A 52 6.62 18.32 -12.40
N ASN A 53 6.95 17.50 -11.39
CA ASN A 53 8.04 16.51 -11.42
C ASN A 53 7.51 15.10 -11.73
N GLU A 54 6.29 15.00 -12.25
CA GLU A 54 5.62 13.74 -12.57
C GLU A 54 5.46 12.79 -11.38
N ASN A 55 5.49 13.29 -10.15
CA ASN A 55 5.05 12.52 -9.00
C ASN A 55 3.54 12.37 -9.05
N ILE A 56 3.04 11.26 -8.53
CA ILE A 56 1.60 11.00 -8.48
C ILE A 56 1.19 10.60 -7.07
N MET A 57 0.02 11.02 -6.62
CA MET A 57 -0.60 10.48 -5.41
C MET A 57 -2.10 10.44 -5.57
N LEU A 58 -2.78 9.64 -4.74
CA LEU A 58 -4.24 9.65 -4.69
C LEU A 58 -4.77 11.05 -4.29
N ASP A 59 -5.78 11.52 -5.01
CA ASP A 59 -6.45 12.80 -4.77
C ASP A 59 -7.83 12.56 -4.17
N LYS A 60 -7.90 12.55 -2.84
CA LYS A 60 -9.16 12.37 -2.10
C LYS A 60 -10.16 13.49 -2.36
N SER A 61 -9.71 14.68 -2.75
CA SER A 61 -10.61 15.83 -2.99
C SER A 61 -11.36 15.74 -4.32
N LYS A 62 -10.78 15.02 -5.28
CA LYS A 62 -11.36 14.82 -6.61
C LYS A 62 -12.09 13.49 -6.78
N ALA A 63 -11.86 12.53 -5.88
CA ALA A 63 -12.58 11.28 -5.89
C ALA A 63 -14.09 11.54 -5.72
N THR A 64 -14.90 10.97 -6.61
CA THR A 64 -16.36 11.10 -6.57
C THR A 64 -16.95 10.44 -5.33
N GLU A 65 -16.32 9.36 -4.89
CA GLU A 65 -16.77 8.47 -3.82
C GLU A 65 -15.60 8.07 -2.91
N ARG A 66 -15.86 7.21 -1.92
CA ARG A 66 -14.84 6.81 -0.94
C ARG A 66 -13.69 6.02 -1.58
N ILE A 67 -12.49 6.31 -1.09
CA ILE A 67 -11.22 5.69 -1.49
C ILE A 67 -10.41 5.17 -0.30
N ASP A 68 -10.99 5.13 0.90
CA ASP A 68 -10.28 4.76 2.13
C ASP A 68 -9.58 3.38 2.02
N PRO A 69 -10.18 2.33 1.44
CA PRO A 69 -9.51 1.04 1.25
C PRO A 69 -8.22 1.12 0.41
N ILE A 70 -8.26 1.76 -0.76
CA ILE A 70 -7.07 1.88 -1.61
C ILE A 70 -6.04 2.85 -1.00
N ALA A 71 -6.47 3.90 -0.29
CA ALA A 71 -5.57 4.77 0.45
C ALA A 71 -4.83 4.02 1.57
N ALA A 72 -5.53 3.12 2.29
CA ALA A 72 -4.92 2.25 3.28
C ALA A 72 -3.88 1.30 2.66
N VAL A 73 -4.20 0.72 1.49
CA VAL A 73 -3.25 -0.10 0.72
C VAL A 73 -1.99 0.71 0.39
N ILE A 74 -2.12 1.91 -0.19
CA ILE A 74 -0.95 2.74 -0.52
C ILE A 74 -0.15 3.13 0.73
N ASN A 75 -0.80 3.46 1.85
CA ASN A 75 -0.12 3.76 3.11
C ASN A 75 0.69 2.55 3.62
N SER A 76 0.12 1.34 3.60
CA SER A 76 0.86 0.12 3.96
C SER A 76 2.01 -0.16 3.00
N HIS A 77 1.81 0.14 1.72
CA HIS A 77 2.78 -0.11 0.65
C HIS A 77 4.06 0.73 0.79
N VAL A 78 3.98 1.90 1.46
CA VAL A 78 5.15 2.71 1.82
C VAL A 78 6.24 1.88 2.52
N ARG A 79 5.82 0.90 3.33
CA ARG A 79 6.72 0.00 4.04
C ARG A 79 6.93 -1.31 3.33
N CYS A 80 5.86 -1.85 2.73
CA CYS A 80 5.92 -3.13 2.03
C CYS A 80 6.95 -3.11 0.88
N MET A 81 7.00 -2.03 0.10
CA MET A 81 7.90 -1.92 -1.06
C MET A 81 9.40 -1.88 -0.69
N LEU A 82 9.72 -1.54 0.57
CA LEU A 82 11.10 -1.45 1.06
C LEU A 82 11.58 -2.76 1.70
N ASN A 83 10.67 -3.70 1.94
CA ASN A 83 11.01 -4.98 2.54
C ASN A 83 11.48 -5.95 1.44
N SER A 84 12.65 -6.56 1.61
CA SER A 84 13.20 -7.55 0.67
C SER A 84 12.39 -8.85 0.61
N GLY A 85 11.42 -9.04 1.52
CA GLY A 85 10.57 -10.23 1.54
C GLY A 85 11.28 -11.49 2.04
N GLU A 86 12.52 -11.36 2.52
CA GLU A 86 13.26 -12.44 3.16
C GLU A 86 12.72 -12.65 4.57
N VAL A 87 11.74 -13.54 4.69
CA VAL A 87 11.34 -14.10 5.97
C VAL A 87 12.11 -15.40 6.14
N ASP A 88 13.06 -15.42 7.08
CA ASP A 88 13.70 -16.67 7.47
C ASP A 88 12.71 -17.53 8.27
N LEU A 89 12.03 -18.42 7.55
CA LEU A 89 11.06 -19.35 8.10
C LEU A 89 11.72 -20.29 9.12
N ASN A 90 12.99 -20.65 8.94
CA ASN A 90 13.68 -21.51 9.89
C ASN A 90 13.86 -20.78 11.22
N SER A 91 14.29 -19.51 11.17
CA SER A 91 14.40 -18.66 12.36
C SER A 91 13.05 -18.48 13.07
N TYR A 92 11.94 -18.32 12.33
CA TYR A 92 10.61 -18.16 12.93
C TYR A 92 10.07 -19.47 13.55
N ILE A 93 10.20 -20.60 12.85
CA ILE A 93 9.74 -21.92 13.35
C ILE A 93 10.53 -22.34 14.60
N LEU A 94 11.82 -21.98 14.68
CA LEU A 94 12.66 -22.25 15.85
C LEU A 94 12.49 -21.21 16.98
N SER A 95 11.66 -20.19 16.77
CA SER A 95 11.39 -19.17 17.80
C SER A 95 10.38 -19.65 18.84
N GLN A 96 10.39 -19.02 20.02
CA GLN A 96 9.43 -19.28 21.11
C GLN A 96 8.01 -18.80 20.78
N ASP A 97 7.84 -18.02 19.72
CA ASP A 97 6.55 -17.44 19.30
C ASP A 97 5.75 -18.35 18.36
N PHE A 98 6.34 -19.46 17.88
CA PHE A 98 5.67 -20.41 17.00
C PHE A 98 4.86 -21.44 17.80
N SER A 99 3.58 -21.60 17.48
CA SER A 99 2.66 -22.58 18.07
C SER A 99 1.94 -23.37 16.99
N PHE A 100 1.67 -24.65 17.27
CA PHE A 100 0.85 -25.52 16.42
C PHE A 100 -0.65 -25.27 16.59
#